data_AF-A0A084U6G7-F1
#
_entry.id   AF-A0A084U6G7-F1
#
_cell.length_a   1.000
_cell.length_b   1.000
_cell.length_c   1.000
_cell.angle_alpha   90.00
_cell.angle_beta   90.00
_cell.angle_gamma   90.00
#
_symmetry.space_group_name_H-M   'P 1'
#
loop_
_entity.id
_entity.type
_entity.pdbx_description
1 polymer ?
#
loop_
_entity_poly.entity_id
_entity_poly.type
_entity_poly.pdbx_seq_one_letter_code
_entity_poly.pdbx_strand_id
1 'polypeptide(L)'
;MRKFGLTTALAGAAFLSLAGMAAAETVRVTVAEYSSKTGPYFEEAAKAFEEANPDADIQIEVVPWDVLLQKLTTDISGGANADLSIIGTRWLIDFVEQGIAAPLDDYMSDEFKERFFPVFLEPSVMDGKTYGLPIAASARAMYYNKDLFEQAGVTEVPDTWEELAAAAEKISALGDDIAGFGLQGKEIETDVYFYYAFWAHGGELVEEDGTSGLDSEAAYKAAETYKSLIESGATQPGVTSYNREDVQNLFKQGKVGMMITAPFLSNQIKEEAPDLEYGVAAIPAGPDGDRGTYGVTDSIIMFENSENKDLAWKFLDMLFTTEWRAKFTEGEGFLPVNPEVAKQPAFADNADLKAFTGLLPDARFAPVIPGWEEIAAKTSDAIQTIYLGDADPKATLDAAAEDINGILGN
;
A
#
# COMPACT_ATOMS: atom_id res chain seq x y z
N MET A 1 -31.56 -69.08 66.66
CA MET A 1 -31.86 -67.74 66.12
C MET A 1 -30.64 -67.22 65.38
N ARG A 2 -30.88 -66.62 64.21
CA ARG A 2 -29.99 -65.83 63.34
C ARG A 2 -29.05 -66.56 62.37
N LYS A 3 -29.34 -66.25 61.11
CA LYS A 3 -28.79 -66.62 59.81
C LYS A 3 -27.79 -65.56 59.33
N PHE A 4 -26.84 -66.01 58.50
CA PHE A 4 -26.30 -65.43 57.25
C PHE A 4 -25.67 -64.02 57.19
N GLY A 5 -24.55 -63.94 56.45
CA GLY A 5 -24.25 -62.79 55.58
C GLY A 5 -22.76 -62.53 55.33
N LEU A 6 -22.13 -63.28 54.42
CA LEU A 6 -20.88 -62.88 53.75
C LEU A 6 -21.22 -61.78 52.74
N THR A 7 -20.51 -60.64 52.75
CA THR A 7 -20.63 -59.63 51.67
C THR A 7 -19.23 -59.28 51.16
N THR A 8 -18.96 -59.75 49.95
CA THR A 8 -17.79 -59.47 49.14
C THR A 8 -17.93 -58.05 48.57
N ALA A 9 -16.96 -57.17 48.82
CA ALA A 9 -16.89 -55.85 48.21
C ALA A 9 -16.27 -55.96 46.81
N LEU A 10 -17.06 -55.67 45.76
CA LEU A 10 -16.55 -55.44 44.40
C LEU A 10 -16.06 -53.99 44.29
N ALA A 11 -14.77 -53.81 43.98
CA ALA A 11 -14.21 -52.54 43.54
C ALA A 11 -14.54 -52.34 42.05
N GLY A 12 -15.44 -51.41 41.74
CA GLY A 12 -15.65 -50.89 40.39
C GLY A 12 -14.74 -49.69 40.17
N ALA A 13 -13.70 -49.85 39.35
CA ALA A 13 -12.89 -48.74 38.86
C ALA A 13 -13.67 -48.01 37.76
N ALA A 14 -14.07 -46.77 38.02
CA ALA A 14 -14.58 -45.87 37.00
C ALA A 14 -13.38 -45.27 36.24
N PHE A 15 -13.22 -45.66 34.98
CA PHE A 15 -12.33 -44.97 34.04
C PHE A 15 -12.98 -43.61 33.69
N LEU A 16 -12.49 -42.54 34.29
CA LEU A 16 -12.71 -41.18 33.81
C LEU A 16 -11.84 -40.98 32.57
N SER A 17 -12.45 -41.04 31.39
CA SER A 17 -11.84 -40.55 30.16
C SER A 17 -11.70 -39.04 30.25
N LEU A 18 -10.51 -38.56 30.62
CA LEU A 18 -10.08 -37.20 30.35
C LEU A 18 -9.95 -37.08 28.82
N ALA A 19 -11.02 -36.63 28.17
CA ALA A 19 -10.88 -36.00 26.86
C ALA A 19 -10.04 -34.74 27.11
N GLY A 20 -8.77 -34.80 26.74
CA GLY A 20 -7.94 -33.60 26.69
C GLY A 20 -8.58 -32.67 25.69
N MET A 21 -9.10 -31.53 26.16
CA MET A 21 -9.43 -30.42 25.30
C MET A 21 -8.10 -30.00 24.67
N ALA A 22 -7.93 -30.27 23.37
CA ALA A 22 -6.78 -29.76 22.64
C ALA A 22 -6.78 -28.24 22.86
N ALA A 23 -5.65 -27.68 23.27
CA ALA A 23 -5.52 -26.23 23.33
C ALA A 23 -5.66 -25.72 21.90
N ALA A 24 -6.49 -24.70 21.69
CA ALA A 24 -6.64 -24.11 20.36
C ALA A 24 -5.28 -23.65 19.83
N GLU A 25 -4.99 -23.97 18.58
CA GLU A 25 -3.80 -23.46 17.88
C GLU A 25 -4.07 -22.00 17.51
N THR A 26 -3.27 -21.08 18.08
CA THR A 26 -3.42 -19.64 17.85
C THR A 26 -2.58 -19.20 16.66
N VAL A 27 -3.19 -18.51 15.70
CA VAL A 27 -2.50 -17.80 14.60
C VAL A 27 -2.65 -16.29 14.84
N ARG A 28 -1.52 -15.61 15.00
CA ARG A 28 -1.47 -14.14 15.10
C ARG A 28 -1.29 -13.54 13.71
N VAL A 29 -2.04 -12.49 13.41
CA VAL A 29 -2.04 -11.82 12.11
C VAL A 29 -1.92 -10.32 12.32
N THR A 30 -0.83 -9.72 11.84
CA THR A 30 -0.68 -8.26 11.82
C THR A 30 -1.16 -7.74 10.47
N VAL A 31 -2.11 -6.80 10.44
CA VAL A 31 -2.66 -6.24 9.22
C VAL A 31 -2.44 -4.74 9.17
N ALA A 32 -2.12 -4.25 7.98
CA ALA A 32 -2.09 -2.84 7.66
C ALA A 32 -3.49 -2.24 7.74
N GLU A 33 -3.64 -1.10 8.44
CA GLU A 33 -4.85 -0.29 8.34
C GLU A 33 -4.84 0.49 7.02
N TYR A 34 -5.81 0.20 6.15
CA TYR A 34 -6.05 0.95 4.91
C TYR A 34 -7.23 1.90 5.04
N SER A 35 -8.24 1.48 5.81
CA SER A 35 -9.39 2.29 6.16
C SER A 35 -10.03 1.77 7.44
N SER A 36 -11.08 2.45 7.89
CA SER A 36 -11.92 2.00 9.02
C SER A 36 -12.57 0.62 8.80
N LYS A 37 -12.56 0.09 7.56
CA LYS A 37 -13.11 -1.22 7.21
C LYS A 37 -12.12 -2.37 7.37
N THR A 38 -10.82 -2.08 7.47
CA THR A 38 -9.80 -3.13 7.46
C THR A 38 -9.94 -4.07 8.66
N GLY A 39 -10.00 -3.52 9.87
CA GLY A 39 -10.21 -4.31 11.10
C GLY A 39 -11.49 -5.15 11.04
N PRO A 40 -12.67 -4.55 10.82
CA PRO A 40 -13.93 -5.29 10.69
C PRO A 40 -13.90 -6.42 9.65
N TYR A 41 -13.23 -6.22 8.52
CA TYR A 41 -13.07 -7.26 7.51
C TYR A 41 -12.30 -8.47 8.06
N PHE A 42 -11.14 -8.25 8.68
CA PHE A 42 -10.29 -9.32 9.20
C PHE A 42 -10.90 -10.01 10.42
N GLU A 43 -11.60 -9.27 11.28
CA GLU A 43 -12.35 -9.84 12.42
C GLU A 43 -13.49 -10.75 11.94
N GLU A 44 -14.20 -10.35 10.88
CA GLU A 44 -15.25 -11.20 10.29
C GLU A 44 -14.66 -12.47 9.66
N ALA A 45 -13.54 -12.34 8.96
CA ALA A 45 -12.82 -13.49 8.39
C ALA A 45 -12.33 -14.43 9.49
N ALA A 46 -11.70 -13.90 10.56
CA ALA A 46 -11.26 -14.68 11.71
C ALA A 46 -12.43 -15.49 12.30
N LYS A 47 -13.55 -14.83 12.58
CA LYS A 47 -14.74 -15.49 13.14
C LYS A 47 -15.29 -16.58 12.22
N ALA A 48 -15.42 -16.31 10.92
CA ALA A 48 -15.91 -17.30 9.96
C ALA A 48 -14.98 -18.53 9.86
N PHE A 49 -13.66 -18.29 9.96
CA PHE A 49 -12.67 -19.35 9.96
C PHE A 49 -12.75 -20.21 11.23
N GLU A 50 -12.88 -19.61 12.40
CA GLU A 50 -13.01 -20.28 13.70
C GLU A 50 -14.32 -21.10 13.79
N GLU A 51 -15.42 -20.60 13.24
CA GLU A 51 -16.68 -21.35 13.15
C GLU A 51 -16.53 -22.64 12.32
N ALA A 52 -15.68 -22.62 11.28
CA ALA A 52 -15.35 -23.78 10.46
C ALA A 52 -14.23 -24.66 11.04
N ASN A 53 -13.40 -24.11 11.94
CA ASN A 53 -12.24 -24.76 12.55
C ASN A 53 -12.24 -24.55 14.08
N PRO A 54 -13.02 -25.34 14.85
CA PRO A 54 -13.25 -25.07 16.28
C PRO A 54 -12.01 -25.12 17.20
N ASP A 55 -10.90 -25.66 16.70
CA ASP A 55 -9.62 -25.74 17.41
C ASP A 55 -8.65 -24.60 17.00
N ALA A 56 -9.11 -23.62 16.21
CA ALA A 56 -8.34 -22.45 15.80
C ALA A 56 -8.71 -21.20 16.63
N ASP A 57 -7.72 -20.33 16.85
CA ASP A 57 -7.88 -18.99 17.43
C ASP A 57 -7.11 -17.98 16.56
N ILE A 58 -7.81 -17.07 15.89
CA ILE A 58 -7.21 -16.11 14.96
C ILE A 58 -7.18 -14.72 15.61
N GLN A 59 -5.98 -14.24 15.94
CA GLN A 59 -5.80 -12.96 16.61
C GLN A 59 -5.33 -11.89 15.62
N ILE A 60 -6.19 -10.91 15.35
CA ILE A 60 -5.91 -9.80 14.43
C ILE A 60 -5.35 -8.60 15.20
N GLU A 61 -4.23 -8.06 14.74
CA GLU A 61 -3.68 -6.78 15.17
C GLU A 61 -3.67 -5.81 13.99
N VAL A 62 -4.45 -4.73 14.08
CA VAL A 62 -4.49 -3.67 13.07
C VAL A 62 -3.46 -2.60 13.41
N VAL A 63 -2.63 -2.23 12.44
CA VAL A 63 -1.53 -1.27 12.61
C VAL A 63 -1.57 -0.24 11.48
N PRO A 64 -1.49 1.08 11.77
CA PRO A 64 -1.40 2.09 10.72
C PRO A 64 -0.23 1.83 9.79
N TRP A 65 -0.46 1.95 8.48
CA TRP A 65 0.54 1.62 7.46
C TRP A 65 1.88 2.34 7.67
N ASP A 66 1.83 3.63 8.02
CA ASP A 66 3.02 4.49 8.14
C ASP A 66 3.96 4.07 9.29
N VAL A 67 3.48 3.28 10.26
CA VAL A 67 4.30 2.75 11.37
C VAL A 67 4.47 1.23 11.31
N LEU A 68 3.88 0.57 10.30
CA LEU A 68 3.86 -0.89 10.19
C LEU A 68 5.27 -1.47 10.08
N LEU A 69 6.10 -0.96 9.17
CA LEU A 69 7.47 -1.48 8.98
C LEU A 69 8.28 -1.38 10.28
N GLN A 70 8.24 -0.23 10.96
CA GLN A 70 8.95 -0.02 12.23
C GLN A 70 8.53 -1.02 13.30
N LYS A 71 7.22 -1.26 13.42
CA LYS A 71 6.69 -2.26 14.35
C LYS A 71 7.15 -3.67 13.97
N LEU A 72 7.02 -4.06 12.71
CA LEU A 72 7.44 -5.38 12.25
C LEU A 72 8.93 -5.61 12.50
N THR A 73 9.80 -4.65 12.18
CA THR A 73 11.24 -4.73 12.47
C THR A 73 11.51 -4.93 13.96
N THR A 74 10.77 -4.23 14.83
CA THR A 74 10.90 -4.36 16.29
C THR A 74 10.47 -5.75 16.76
N ASP A 75 9.33 -6.22 16.28
CA ASP A 75 8.76 -7.52 16.67
C ASP A 75 9.63 -8.69 16.16
N ILE A 76 10.14 -8.60 14.93
CA ILE A 76 11.06 -9.59 14.34
C ILE A 76 12.36 -9.64 15.15
N SER A 77 12.96 -8.49 15.44
CA SER A 77 14.21 -8.40 16.23
C SER A 77 14.04 -8.95 17.66
N GLY A 78 12.84 -8.80 18.23
CA GLY A 78 12.47 -9.34 19.54
C GLY A 78 12.05 -10.81 19.52
N GLY A 79 11.91 -11.44 18.35
CA GLY A 79 11.37 -12.79 18.21
C GLY A 79 9.89 -12.91 18.62
N ALA A 80 9.14 -11.80 18.54
CA ALA A 80 7.75 -11.68 18.97
C ALA A 80 6.77 -11.43 17.80
N ASN A 81 7.25 -11.39 16.56
CA ASN A 81 6.44 -11.21 15.35
C ASN A 81 5.27 -12.19 15.27
N ALA A 82 4.22 -11.78 14.55
CA ALA A 82 3.04 -12.59 14.25
C ALA A 82 3.37 -13.80 13.36
N ASP A 83 2.38 -14.66 13.08
CA ASP A 83 2.51 -15.78 12.14
C ASP A 83 2.36 -15.30 10.69
N LEU A 84 1.44 -14.35 10.48
CA LEU A 84 1.17 -13.71 9.21
C LEU A 84 1.28 -12.19 9.34
N SER A 85 1.73 -11.51 8.28
CA SER A 85 1.61 -10.05 8.21
C SER A 85 1.35 -9.57 6.80
N ILE A 86 0.53 -8.53 6.67
CA ILE A 86 0.58 -7.67 5.48
C ILE A 86 1.91 -6.90 5.51
N ILE A 87 2.55 -6.77 4.35
CA ILE A 87 3.75 -5.96 4.13
C ILE A 87 3.64 -5.23 2.80
N GLY A 88 4.40 -4.15 2.64
CA GLY A 88 4.70 -3.64 1.30
C GLY A 88 5.51 -4.69 0.54
N THR A 89 5.13 -5.05 -0.68
CA THR A 89 5.79 -6.15 -1.41
C THR A 89 7.29 -5.86 -1.65
N ARG A 90 7.65 -4.58 -1.75
CA ARG A 90 9.04 -4.09 -1.81
C ARG A 90 9.89 -4.41 -0.57
N TRP A 91 9.31 -4.67 0.60
CA TRP A 91 10.07 -5.12 1.80
C TRP A 91 10.47 -6.59 1.72
N LEU A 92 9.83 -7.34 0.84
CA LEU A 92 9.92 -8.79 0.84
C LEU A 92 11.35 -9.28 0.55
N ILE A 93 12.11 -8.57 -0.30
CA ILE A 93 13.48 -8.96 -0.63
C ILE A 93 14.39 -8.97 0.59
N ASP A 94 14.36 -7.92 1.40
CA ASP A 94 15.13 -7.84 2.64
C ASP A 94 14.70 -8.95 3.62
N PHE A 95 13.39 -9.26 3.67
CA PHE A 95 12.87 -10.29 4.55
C PHE A 95 13.29 -11.69 4.09
N VAL A 96 13.37 -11.94 2.79
CA VAL A 96 13.85 -13.21 2.23
C VAL A 96 15.35 -13.38 2.46
N GLU A 97 16.16 -12.34 2.20
CA GLU A 97 17.61 -12.39 2.44
C GLU A 97 17.97 -12.61 3.92
N GLN A 98 17.15 -12.07 4.83
CA GLN A 98 17.30 -12.25 6.28
C GLN A 98 16.70 -13.56 6.81
N GLY A 99 16.06 -14.38 5.96
CA GLY A 99 15.41 -15.63 6.36
C GLY A 99 14.17 -15.44 7.24
N ILE A 100 13.50 -14.29 7.12
CA ILE A 100 12.30 -13.90 7.88
C ILE A 100 11.03 -14.47 7.25
N ALA A 101 10.92 -14.47 5.92
CA ALA A 101 9.73 -14.91 5.19
C ALA A 101 9.82 -16.39 4.80
N ALA A 102 8.73 -17.14 5.03
CA ALA A 102 8.60 -18.53 4.64
C ALA A 102 8.21 -18.66 3.15
N PRO A 103 8.78 -19.61 2.40
CA PRO A 103 8.29 -19.94 1.07
C PRO A 103 6.90 -20.60 1.16
N LEU A 104 6.01 -20.25 0.23
CA LEU A 104 4.62 -20.71 0.22
C LEU A 104 4.36 -21.83 -0.80
N ASP A 105 5.33 -22.16 -1.66
CA ASP A 105 5.13 -23.09 -2.78
C ASP A 105 4.64 -24.49 -2.38
N ASP A 106 5.08 -24.99 -1.22
CA ASP A 106 4.66 -26.31 -0.71
C ASP A 106 3.14 -26.36 -0.41
N TYR A 107 2.51 -25.19 -0.26
CA TYR A 107 1.09 -25.06 -0.01
C TYR A 107 0.26 -24.67 -1.25
N MET A 108 0.90 -24.06 -2.24
CA MET A 108 0.23 -23.49 -3.41
C MET A 108 0.05 -24.52 -4.53
N SER A 109 -1.19 -24.96 -4.77
CA SER A 109 -1.52 -25.68 -6.00
C SER A 109 -1.48 -24.76 -7.23
N ASP A 110 -1.41 -25.34 -8.42
CA ASP A 110 -1.54 -24.57 -9.68
C ASP A 110 -2.86 -23.79 -9.73
N GLU A 111 -3.96 -24.41 -9.30
CA GLU A 111 -5.28 -23.77 -9.18
C GLU A 111 -5.29 -22.61 -8.18
N PHE A 112 -4.46 -22.66 -7.13
CA PHE A 112 -4.32 -21.54 -6.20
C PHE A 112 -3.58 -20.37 -6.86
N LYS A 113 -2.51 -20.64 -7.62
CA LYS A 113 -1.73 -19.62 -8.35
C LYS A 113 -2.58 -18.88 -9.38
N GLU A 114 -3.53 -19.56 -10.03
CA GLU A 114 -4.49 -18.96 -10.98
C GLU A 114 -5.44 -17.93 -10.35
N ARG A 115 -5.50 -17.83 -9.01
CA ARG A 115 -6.29 -16.80 -8.31
C ARG A 115 -5.68 -15.40 -8.39
N PHE A 116 -4.49 -15.25 -8.97
CA PHE A 116 -3.76 -13.98 -9.05
C PHE A 116 -3.47 -13.58 -10.50
N PHE A 117 -3.45 -12.27 -10.77
CA PHE A 117 -2.80 -11.79 -11.98
C PHE A 117 -1.27 -11.96 -11.86
N PRO A 118 -0.59 -12.47 -12.90
CA PRO A 118 0.86 -12.68 -12.86
C PRO A 118 1.64 -11.43 -12.47
N VAL A 119 1.27 -10.26 -13.01
CA VAL A 119 1.92 -8.97 -12.73
C VAL A 119 1.93 -8.58 -11.23
N PHE A 120 0.98 -9.08 -10.44
CA PHE A 120 0.94 -8.81 -9.00
C PHE A 120 1.60 -9.92 -8.16
N LEU A 121 1.70 -11.14 -8.68
CA LEU A 121 2.34 -12.26 -7.98
C LEU A 121 3.84 -12.34 -8.24
N GLU A 122 4.29 -12.02 -9.46
CA GLU A 122 5.70 -12.07 -9.88
C GLU A 122 6.65 -11.28 -8.96
N PRO A 123 6.30 -10.07 -8.46
CA PRO A 123 7.15 -9.34 -7.51
C PRO A 123 7.39 -10.08 -6.18
N SER A 124 6.54 -11.06 -5.85
CA SER A 124 6.68 -11.90 -4.66
C SER A 124 7.49 -13.18 -4.89
N VAL A 125 8.03 -13.37 -6.10
CA VAL A 125 8.83 -14.54 -6.48
C VAL A 125 10.32 -14.21 -6.45
N MET A 126 11.08 -14.92 -5.61
CA MET A 126 12.52 -14.77 -5.42
C MET A 126 13.19 -16.14 -5.49
N ASP A 127 14.24 -16.27 -6.30
CA ASP A 127 14.91 -17.56 -6.55
C ASP A 127 13.96 -18.72 -6.92
N GLY A 128 12.90 -18.40 -7.66
CA GLY A 128 11.89 -19.36 -8.11
C GLY A 128 10.90 -19.83 -7.03
N LYS A 129 10.88 -19.19 -5.86
CA LYS A 129 9.94 -19.45 -4.76
C LYS A 129 9.05 -18.24 -4.50
N THR A 130 7.80 -18.49 -4.14
CA THR A 130 6.81 -17.46 -3.80
C THR A 130 6.84 -17.20 -2.30
N TYR A 131 7.07 -15.97 -1.88
CA TYR A 131 7.17 -15.60 -0.46
C TYR A 131 6.04 -14.70 0.06
N GLY A 132 5.16 -14.23 -0.83
CA GLY A 132 4.03 -13.39 -0.47
C GLY A 132 2.85 -13.61 -1.41
N LEU A 133 1.64 -13.39 -0.90
CA LEU A 133 0.41 -13.42 -1.68
C LEU A 133 -0.12 -11.98 -1.83
N PRO A 134 -0.27 -11.45 -3.06
CA PRO A 134 -0.69 -10.07 -3.26
C PRO A 134 -2.12 -9.87 -2.74
N ILE A 135 -2.29 -8.94 -1.80
CA ILE A 135 -3.55 -8.64 -1.11
C ILE A 135 -4.17 -7.33 -1.59
N ALA A 136 -3.34 -6.34 -1.90
CA ALA A 136 -3.76 -5.05 -2.40
C ALA A 136 -2.90 -4.63 -3.59
N ALA A 137 -3.53 -3.99 -4.58
CA ALA A 137 -2.84 -3.33 -5.66
C ALA A 137 -3.45 -1.96 -5.92
N SER A 138 -2.61 -1.00 -6.26
CA SER A 138 -3.07 0.32 -6.69
C SER A 138 -2.10 0.93 -7.68
N ALA A 139 -2.63 1.82 -8.52
CA ALA A 139 -1.85 2.84 -9.20
C ALA A 139 -2.24 4.20 -8.61
N ARG A 140 -1.53 5.25 -9.00
CA ARG A 140 -1.83 6.62 -8.60
C ARG A 140 -2.41 7.38 -9.80
N ALA A 141 -3.37 8.24 -9.55
CA ALA A 141 -4.02 9.04 -10.58
C ALA A 141 -4.22 10.46 -10.05
N MET A 142 -4.39 11.40 -10.97
CA MET A 142 -4.77 12.75 -10.62
C MET A 142 -6.27 12.81 -10.36
N TYR A 143 -6.66 13.17 -9.15
CA TYR A 143 -8.00 13.62 -8.83
C TYR A 143 -8.10 15.13 -9.07
N TYR A 144 -9.24 15.58 -9.58
CA TYR A 144 -9.54 17.00 -9.73
C TYR A 144 -10.94 17.35 -9.26
N ASN A 145 -11.08 18.50 -8.61
CA ASN A 145 -12.33 19.03 -8.09
C ASN A 145 -13.04 19.85 -9.19
N LYS A 146 -14.21 19.37 -9.65
CA LYS A 146 -14.94 19.96 -10.78
C LYS A 146 -15.48 21.35 -10.45
N ASP A 147 -15.92 21.57 -9.22
CA ASP A 147 -16.47 22.85 -8.80
C ASP A 147 -15.38 23.93 -8.76
N LEU A 148 -14.18 23.59 -8.27
CA LEU A 148 -13.03 24.50 -8.29
C LEU A 148 -12.56 24.78 -9.72
N PHE A 149 -12.58 23.79 -10.60
CA PHE A 149 -12.29 23.97 -12.02
C PHE A 149 -13.27 24.94 -12.67
N GLU A 150 -14.58 24.77 -12.45
CA GLU A 150 -15.61 25.65 -12.99
C GLU A 150 -15.45 27.09 -12.46
N GLN A 151 -15.26 27.24 -11.15
CA GLN A 151 -15.06 28.55 -10.51
C GLN A 151 -13.83 29.28 -11.04
N ALA A 152 -12.74 28.56 -11.27
CA ALA A 152 -11.48 29.10 -11.80
C ALA A 152 -11.50 29.31 -13.33
N GLY A 153 -12.56 28.87 -14.02
CA GLY A 153 -12.64 28.91 -15.48
C GLY A 153 -11.64 27.97 -16.17
N VAL A 154 -11.28 26.85 -15.52
CA VAL A 154 -10.46 25.78 -16.09
C VAL A 154 -11.39 24.79 -16.79
N THR A 155 -11.36 24.78 -18.12
CA THR A 155 -12.32 23.99 -18.94
C THR A 155 -11.79 22.63 -19.36
N GLU A 156 -10.47 22.44 -19.34
CA GLU A 156 -9.80 21.20 -19.75
C GLU A 156 -9.05 20.61 -18.56
N VAL A 157 -9.05 19.29 -18.46
CA VAL A 157 -8.23 18.57 -17.47
C VAL A 157 -6.78 18.59 -17.95
N PRO A 158 -5.81 19.05 -17.15
CA PRO A 158 -4.41 19.08 -17.54
C PRO A 158 -3.88 17.71 -17.96
N ASP A 159 -3.24 17.62 -19.12
CA ASP A 159 -2.53 16.41 -19.57
C ASP A 159 -1.00 16.61 -19.54
N THR A 160 -0.52 17.84 -19.29
CA THR A 160 0.90 18.14 -19.09
C THR A 160 1.18 18.86 -17.77
N TRP A 161 2.41 18.74 -17.25
CA TRP A 161 2.82 19.45 -16.02
C TRP A 161 2.73 20.97 -16.15
N GLU A 162 2.96 21.52 -17.34
CA GLU A 162 2.78 22.96 -17.62
C GLU A 162 1.30 23.37 -17.50
N GLU A 163 0.38 22.59 -18.07
CA GLU A 163 -1.06 22.81 -17.94
C GLU A 163 -1.52 22.65 -16.48
N LEU A 164 -0.94 21.69 -15.74
CA LEU A 164 -1.25 21.51 -14.32
C LEU A 164 -0.85 22.74 -13.53
N ALA A 165 0.36 23.27 -13.73
CA ALA A 165 0.80 24.49 -13.06
C ALA A 165 -0.11 25.67 -13.37
N ALA A 166 -0.47 25.87 -14.65
CA ALA A 166 -1.37 26.93 -15.07
C ALA A 166 -2.79 26.80 -14.48
N ALA A 167 -3.33 25.57 -14.39
CA ALA A 167 -4.61 25.31 -13.75
C ALA A 167 -4.53 25.53 -12.23
N ALA A 168 -3.45 25.09 -11.59
CA ALA A 168 -3.24 25.22 -10.16
C ALA A 168 -3.14 26.70 -9.74
N GLU A 169 -2.44 27.54 -10.50
CA GLU A 169 -2.39 28.99 -10.24
C GLU A 169 -3.78 29.64 -10.33
N LYS A 170 -4.57 29.31 -11.36
CA LYS A 170 -5.94 29.83 -11.52
C LYS A 170 -6.85 29.42 -10.36
N ILE A 171 -6.75 28.17 -9.91
CA ILE A 171 -7.57 27.66 -8.81
C ILE A 171 -7.14 28.29 -7.49
N SER A 172 -5.83 28.44 -7.23
CA SER A 172 -5.33 29.09 -6.02
C SER A 172 -5.74 30.57 -5.94
N ALA A 173 -5.92 31.22 -7.10
CA ALA A 173 -6.42 32.60 -7.16
C ALA A 173 -7.89 32.78 -6.72
N LEU A 174 -8.63 31.70 -6.46
CA LEU A 174 -10.00 31.76 -5.94
C LEU A 174 -10.07 32.20 -4.47
N GLY A 175 -9.03 31.95 -3.68
CA GLY A 175 -8.97 32.36 -2.27
C GLY A 175 -7.76 31.82 -1.51
N ASP A 176 -7.41 32.50 -0.42
CA ASP A 176 -6.22 32.20 0.39
C ASP A 176 -6.26 30.82 1.09
N ASP A 177 -7.44 30.19 1.19
CA ASP A 177 -7.63 28.85 1.76
C ASP A 177 -7.82 27.75 0.69
N ILE A 178 -7.63 28.08 -0.58
CA ILE A 178 -7.72 27.17 -1.72
C ILE A 178 -6.33 26.96 -2.32
N ALA A 179 -5.93 25.69 -2.41
CA ALA A 179 -4.73 25.27 -3.13
C ALA A 179 -5.11 24.67 -4.48
N GLY A 180 -4.43 25.08 -5.54
CA GLY A 180 -4.62 24.52 -6.87
C GLY A 180 -4.13 23.09 -6.99
N PHE A 181 -2.99 22.79 -6.35
CA PHE A 181 -2.39 21.47 -6.32
C PHE A 181 -2.03 21.06 -4.89
N GLY A 182 -2.61 19.96 -4.41
CA GLY A 182 -2.32 19.38 -3.11
C GLY A 182 -1.01 18.60 -3.16
N LEU A 183 -0.01 19.03 -2.39
CA LEU A 183 1.32 18.41 -2.35
C LEU A 183 1.63 17.86 -0.96
N GLN A 184 1.65 16.54 -0.80
CA GLN A 184 2.15 15.94 0.45
C GLN A 184 3.68 16.04 0.51
N GLY A 185 4.22 16.44 1.66
CA GLY A 185 5.66 16.62 1.87
C GLY A 185 6.17 15.97 3.15
N LYS A 186 5.40 15.04 3.72
CA LYS A 186 5.66 14.41 5.01
C LYS A 186 5.36 12.92 4.93
N GLU A 187 6.19 12.13 5.62
CA GLU A 187 6.02 10.67 5.77
C GLU A 187 5.98 9.96 4.40
N ILE A 188 5.15 8.92 4.27
CA ILE A 188 5.17 8.01 3.14
C ILE A 188 4.82 8.72 1.82
N GLU A 189 5.42 8.27 0.72
CA GLU A 189 5.17 8.76 -0.64
C GLU A 189 5.57 10.23 -0.90
N THR A 190 6.40 10.83 -0.04
CA THR A 190 7.03 12.13 -0.31
C THR A 190 7.97 12.03 -1.52
N ASP A 191 8.81 10.99 -1.54
CA ASP A 191 9.63 10.56 -2.66
C ASP A 191 8.79 10.26 -3.91
N VAL A 192 7.66 9.57 -3.73
CA VAL A 192 6.79 9.15 -4.83
C VAL A 192 6.14 10.33 -5.55
N TYR A 193 5.76 11.39 -4.84
CA TYR A 193 5.32 12.62 -5.50
C TYR A 193 6.40 13.15 -6.43
N PHE A 194 7.64 13.26 -5.95
CA PHE A 194 8.78 13.66 -6.79
C PHE A 194 8.94 12.76 -8.04
N TYR A 195 8.76 11.45 -7.91
CA TYR A 195 8.91 10.49 -9.01
C TYR A 195 8.00 10.78 -10.21
N TYR A 196 6.81 11.33 -10.01
CA TYR A 196 5.90 11.63 -11.12
C TYR A 196 6.47 12.65 -12.12
N ALA A 197 7.02 13.75 -11.61
CA ALA A 197 7.68 14.74 -12.45
C ALA A 197 9.03 14.21 -12.96
N PHE A 198 9.72 13.40 -12.16
CA PHE A 198 10.99 12.79 -12.54
C PHE A 198 10.85 11.87 -13.76
N TRP A 199 9.87 10.96 -13.72
CA TRP A 199 9.54 10.08 -14.84
C TRP A 199 8.97 10.85 -16.03
N ALA A 200 8.19 11.92 -15.78
CA ALA A 200 7.72 12.81 -16.84
C ALA A 200 8.88 13.52 -17.59
N HIS A 201 10.04 13.67 -16.95
CA HIS A 201 11.27 14.17 -17.56
C HIS A 201 12.19 13.07 -18.10
N GLY A 202 11.73 11.80 -18.14
CA GLY A 202 12.48 10.67 -18.67
C GLY A 202 13.55 10.12 -17.73
N GLY A 203 13.45 10.42 -16.43
CA GLY A 203 14.39 9.92 -15.43
C GLY A 203 14.13 8.49 -14.98
N GLU A 204 15.16 7.82 -14.48
CA GLU A 204 15.08 6.48 -13.89
C GLU A 204 15.57 6.50 -12.44
N LEU A 205 14.93 5.74 -11.54
CA LEU A 205 15.29 5.75 -10.11
C LEU A 205 16.67 5.12 -9.87
N VAL A 206 16.96 4.08 -10.64
CA VAL A 206 18.25 3.39 -10.68
C VAL A 206 18.61 3.25 -12.16
N GLU A 207 19.77 3.75 -12.54
CA GLU A 207 20.29 3.75 -13.90
C GLU A 207 20.71 2.34 -14.34
N GLU A 208 20.91 2.13 -15.65
CA GLU A 208 21.34 0.82 -16.19
C GLU A 208 22.68 0.33 -15.64
N ASP A 209 23.56 1.25 -15.21
CA ASP A 209 24.85 0.92 -14.59
C ASP A 209 24.75 0.65 -13.08
N GLY A 210 23.54 0.71 -12.53
CA GLY A 210 23.23 0.46 -11.12
C GLY A 210 23.39 1.68 -10.22
N THR A 211 23.72 2.87 -10.75
CA THR A 211 23.82 4.10 -9.96
C THR A 211 22.45 4.78 -9.77
N SER A 212 22.39 5.73 -8.83
CA SER A 212 21.22 6.56 -8.56
C SER A 212 20.98 7.54 -9.70
N GLY A 213 19.74 7.65 -10.20
CA GLY A 213 19.39 8.66 -11.21
C GLY A 213 19.11 10.06 -10.64
N LEU A 214 19.29 10.27 -9.32
CA LEU A 214 18.98 11.54 -8.67
C LEU A 214 19.94 12.69 -9.07
N ASP A 215 21.12 12.40 -9.61
CA ASP A 215 22.07 13.40 -10.13
C ASP A 215 21.89 13.68 -11.63
N SER A 216 20.74 13.32 -12.19
CA SER A 216 20.41 13.55 -13.60
C SER A 216 19.72 14.90 -13.85
N GLU A 217 19.81 15.39 -15.09
CA GLU A 217 19.07 16.57 -15.55
C GLU A 217 17.55 16.41 -15.42
N ALA A 218 17.03 15.18 -15.49
CA ALA A 218 15.61 14.89 -15.28
C ALA A 218 15.22 15.13 -13.81
N ALA A 219 16.07 14.72 -12.86
CA ALA A 219 15.84 14.90 -11.43
C ALA A 219 15.83 16.40 -11.05
N TYR A 220 16.77 17.18 -11.60
CA TYR A 220 16.82 18.63 -11.35
C TYR A 220 15.56 19.34 -11.85
N LYS A 221 15.11 19.05 -13.07
CA LYS A 221 13.88 19.63 -13.65
C LYS A 221 12.63 19.24 -12.86
N ALA A 222 12.56 18.00 -12.38
CA ALA A 222 11.47 17.56 -11.53
C ALA A 222 11.42 18.32 -10.20
N ALA A 223 12.58 18.51 -9.54
CA ALA A 223 12.66 19.29 -8.32
C ALA A 223 12.30 20.77 -8.57
N GLU A 224 12.75 21.36 -9.68
CA GLU A 224 12.39 22.73 -10.10
C GLU A 224 10.89 22.88 -10.37
N THR A 225 10.23 21.87 -10.95
CA THR A 225 8.77 21.87 -11.18
C THR A 225 8.02 22.00 -9.86
N TYR A 226 8.34 21.15 -8.88
CA TYR A 226 7.68 21.22 -7.57
C TYR A 226 8.03 22.48 -6.79
N LYS A 227 9.30 22.92 -6.83
CA LYS A 227 9.72 24.19 -6.21
C LYS A 227 8.95 25.38 -6.79
N SER A 228 8.76 25.41 -8.10
CA SER A 228 8.01 26.47 -8.78
C SER A 228 6.53 26.50 -8.37
N LEU A 229 5.89 25.32 -8.23
CA LEU A 229 4.51 25.22 -7.73
C LEU A 229 4.37 25.75 -6.29
N ILE A 230 5.36 25.49 -5.44
CA ILE A 230 5.38 25.98 -4.06
C ILE A 230 5.59 27.49 -4.04
N GLU A 231 6.59 28.00 -4.77
CA GLU A 231 6.95 29.43 -4.78
C GLU A 231 5.89 30.32 -5.43
N SER A 232 5.12 29.80 -6.40
CA SER A 232 4.00 30.54 -7.00
C SER A 232 2.77 30.62 -6.10
N GLY A 233 2.74 29.86 -4.99
CA GLY A 233 1.56 29.74 -4.14
C GLY A 233 0.47 28.85 -4.74
N ALA A 234 0.81 27.99 -5.70
CA ALA A 234 -0.13 27.05 -6.33
C ALA A 234 -0.46 25.85 -5.43
N THR A 235 0.28 25.66 -4.34
CA THR A 235 0.08 24.60 -3.34
C THR A 235 -0.43 25.14 -2.01
N GLN A 236 -0.86 24.24 -1.12
CA GLN A 236 -1.18 24.61 0.25
C GLN A 236 0.10 25.03 1.01
N PRO A 237 0.04 26.06 1.87
CA PRO A 237 1.24 26.56 2.55
C PRO A 237 1.82 25.52 3.52
N GLY A 238 3.15 25.43 3.56
CA GLY A 238 3.85 24.53 4.49
C GLY A 238 3.68 23.05 4.13
N VAL A 239 3.82 22.70 2.85
CA VAL A 239 3.61 21.34 2.30
C VAL A 239 4.29 20.22 3.11
N THR A 240 5.45 20.48 3.72
CA THR A 240 6.20 19.54 4.57
C THR A 240 5.54 19.21 5.91
N SER A 241 4.42 19.86 6.23
CA SER A 241 3.59 19.56 7.42
C SER A 241 2.42 18.63 7.13
N TYR A 242 2.15 18.33 5.86
CA TYR A 242 0.98 17.56 5.42
C TYR A 242 1.41 16.19 4.91
N ASN A 243 0.86 15.14 5.51
CA ASN A 243 0.96 13.80 4.95
C ASN A 243 -0.15 13.55 3.91
N ARG A 244 -0.16 12.35 3.34
CA ARG A 244 -1.15 11.93 2.33
C ARG A 244 -2.59 12.15 2.80
N GLU A 245 -2.91 11.72 4.02
CA GLU A 245 -4.28 11.78 4.55
C GLU A 245 -4.72 13.24 4.78
N ASP A 246 -3.82 14.10 5.26
CA ASP A 246 -4.11 15.52 5.44
C ASP A 246 -4.52 16.18 4.11
N VAL A 247 -3.79 15.90 3.01
CA VAL A 247 -4.12 16.44 1.68
C VAL A 247 -5.43 15.86 1.14
N GLN A 248 -5.68 14.57 1.34
CA GLN A 248 -6.97 13.94 0.97
C GLN A 248 -8.15 14.58 1.73
N ASN A 249 -7.95 14.91 3.01
CA ASN A 249 -8.94 15.60 3.82
C ASN A 249 -9.19 17.03 3.33
N LEU A 250 -8.16 17.76 2.88
CA LEU A 250 -8.34 19.07 2.24
C LEU A 250 -9.12 18.96 0.93
N PHE A 251 -8.86 17.93 0.11
CA PHE A 251 -9.61 17.68 -1.12
C PHE A 251 -11.09 17.40 -0.85
N LYS A 252 -11.38 16.51 0.12
CA LYS A 252 -12.76 16.22 0.59
C LYS A 252 -13.50 17.45 1.11
N GLN A 253 -12.76 18.41 1.69
CA GLN A 253 -13.30 19.70 2.15
C GLN A 253 -13.50 20.73 1.02
N GLY A 254 -13.16 20.40 -0.23
CA GLY A 254 -13.25 21.32 -1.36
C GLY A 254 -12.19 22.42 -1.37
N LYS A 255 -11.03 22.19 -0.72
CA LYS A 255 -9.93 23.17 -0.60
C LYS A 255 -8.74 22.91 -1.51
N VAL A 256 -8.75 21.79 -2.23
CA VAL A 256 -7.68 21.40 -3.16
C VAL A 256 -8.28 21.15 -4.54
N GLY A 257 -7.72 21.81 -5.55
CA GLY A 257 -8.14 21.71 -6.96
C GLY A 257 -7.76 20.39 -7.60
N MET A 258 -6.51 19.96 -7.41
CA MET A 258 -5.94 18.74 -7.97
C MET A 258 -5.04 18.06 -6.96
N MET A 259 -4.98 16.72 -6.95
CA MET A 259 -3.99 15.98 -6.17
C MET A 259 -3.72 14.61 -6.80
N ILE A 260 -2.56 14.01 -6.54
CA ILE A 260 -2.23 12.68 -7.04
C ILE A 260 -2.37 11.67 -5.92
N THR A 261 -3.26 10.68 -6.07
CA THR A 261 -3.46 9.69 -5.00
C THR A 261 -4.11 8.40 -5.49
N ALA A 262 -4.43 7.53 -4.54
CA ALA A 262 -4.86 6.17 -4.73
C ALA A 262 -6.37 6.02 -5.05
N PRO A 263 -6.80 4.87 -5.57
CA PRO A 263 -8.21 4.60 -5.89
C PRO A 263 -9.16 4.58 -4.69
N PHE A 264 -8.67 4.25 -3.49
CA PHE A 264 -9.49 4.18 -2.29
C PHE A 264 -10.13 5.52 -1.90
N LEU A 265 -9.57 6.66 -2.35
CA LEU A 265 -10.17 7.98 -2.11
C LEU A 265 -11.59 8.07 -2.71
N SER A 266 -11.87 7.40 -3.82
CA SER A 266 -13.21 7.38 -4.42
C SER A 266 -14.28 6.84 -3.47
N ASN A 267 -13.95 5.83 -2.65
CA ASN A 267 -14.84 5.28 -1.64
C ASN A 267 -14.95 6.22 -0.43
N GLN A 268 -13.84 6.80 0.02
CA GLN A 268 -13.85 7.79 1.10
C GLN A 268 -14.70 9.02 0.75
N ILE A 269 -14.63 9.54 -0.48
CA ILE A 269 -15.47 10.65 -0.94
C ILE A 269 -16.95 10.26 -0.90
N LYS A 270 -17.32 9.07 -1.39
CA LYS A 270 -18.72 8.59 -1.36
C LYS A 270 -19.28 8.52 0.06
N GLU A 271 -18.44 8.21 1.05
CA GLU A 271 -18.84 8.07 2.45
C GLU A 271 -18.83 9.39 3.23
N GLU A 272 -17.81 10.21 3.02
CA GLU A 272 -17.50 11.35 3.88
C GLU A 272 -17.81 12.71 3.24
N ALA A 273 -17.81 12.79 1.90
CA ALA A 273 -18.05 14.01 1.13
C ALA A 273 -18.91 13.73 -0.12
N PRO A 274 -20.13 13.17 0.03
CA PRO A 274 -20.92 12.66 -1.10
C PRO A 274 -21.38 13.72 -2.09
N ASP A 275 -21.36 15.00 -1.69
CA ASP A 275 -21.73 16.14 -2.54
C ASP A 275 -20.53 16.69 -3.35
N LEU A 276 -19.31 16.17 -3.13
CA LEU A 276 -18.11 16.59 -3.85
C LEU A 276 -18.10 16.04 -5.27
N GLU A 277 -18.18 16.93 -6.25
CA GLU A 277 -18.02 16.58 -7.67
C GLU A 277 -16.54 16.54 -8.05
N TYR A 278 -16.05 15.35 -8.41
CA TYR A 278 -14.66 15.15 -8.83
C TYR A 278 -14.55 14.36 -10.13
N GLY A 279 -13.35 14.33 -10.69
CA GLY A 279 -12.95 13.37 -11.71
C GLY A 279 -11.57 12.78 -11.45
N VAL A 280 -11.27 11.69 -12.16
CA VAL A 280 -9.99 10.99 -12.13
C VAL A 280 -9.37 11.04 -13.52
N ALA A 281 -8.09 11.38 -13.60
CA ALA A 281 -7.34 11.52 -14.84
C ALA A 281 -5.92 10.94 -14.70
N ALA A 282 -5.24 10.78 -15.84
CA ALA A 282 -3.83 10.40 -15.85
C ALA A 282 -2.99 11.44 -15.10
N ILE A 283 -1.85 10.99 -14.56
CA ILE A 283 -0.82 11.90 -14.09
C ILE A 283 -0.27 12.65 -15.32
N PRO A 284 -0.09 13.98 -15.25
CA PRO A 284 0.34 14.74 -16.41
C PRO A 284 1.68 14.28 -16.98
N ALA A 285 1.78 14.31 -18.29
CA ALA A 285 3.01 14.03 -19.01
C ALA A 285 3.99 15.21 -18.95
N GLY A 286 5.26 14.91 -19.19
CA GLY A 286 6.27 15.93 -19.40
C GLY A 286 6.37 16.35 -20.86
N PRO A 287 7.36 17.20 -21.18
CA PRO A 287 7.46 17.86 -22.49
C PRO A 287 7.64 16.90 -23.67
N ASP A 288 8.23 15.71 -23.43
CA ASP A 288 8.49 14.70 -24.45
C ASP A 288 7.39 13.62 -24.52
N GLY A 289 6.31 13.78 -23.74
CA GLY A 289 5.17 12.85 -23.69
C GLY A 289 5.34 11.72 -22.67
N ASP A 290 6.50 11.62 -22.03
CA ASP A 290 6.75 10.66 -20.95
C ASP A 290 5.83 10.93 -19.75
N ARG A 291 5.34 9.85 -19.14
CA ARG A 291 4.54 9.86 -17.92
C ARG A 291 4.83 8.59 -17.13
N GLY A 292 4.52 8.62 -15.84
CA GLY A 292 4.60 7.45 -14.99
C GLY A 292 3.59 7.51 -13.88
N THR A 293 3.01 6.36 -13.55
CA THR A 293 2.22 6.20 -12.32
C THR A 293 2.91 5.25 -11.37
N TYR A 294 2.81 5.53 -10.08
CA TYR A 294 3.42 4.68 -9.07
C TYR A 294 2.50 3.51 -8.78
N GLY A 295 2.93 2.32 -9.21
CA GLY A 295 2.31 1.05 -8.90
C GLY A 295 2.69 0.62 -7.49
N VAL A 296 1.70 0.21 -6.70
CA VAL A 296 1.89 -0.33 -5.35
C VAL A 296 1.26 -1.70 -5.29
N THR A 297 1.99 -2.64 -4.72
CA THR A 297 1.48 -3.94 -4.31
C THR A 297 1.81 -4.18 -2.85
N ASP A 298 0.82 -4.65 -2.10
CA ASP A 298 1.03 -5.17 -0.76
C ASP A 298 0.76 -6.67 -0.79
N SER A 299 1.53 -7.39 0.00
CA SER A 299 1.50 -8.84 0.09
C SER A 299 1.23 -9.27 1.52
N ILE A 300 0.49 -10.36 1.71
CA ILE A 300 0.49 -11.07 2.98
C ILE A 300 1.55 -12.16 2.93
N ILE A 301 2.39 -12.21 3.96
CA ILE A 301 3.48 -13.18 4.11
C ILE A 301 3.20 -14.11 5.29
N MET A 302 3.88 -15.25 5.27
CA MET A 302 4.03 -16.11 6.44
C MET A 302 5.45 -15.98 6.98
N PHE A 303 5.59 -15.80 8.29
CA PHE A 303 6.92 -15.74 8.90
C PHE A 303 7.53 -17.14 9.05
N GLU A 304 8.82 -17.26 8.78
CA GLU A 304 9.58 -18.52 8.82
C GLU A 304 9.60 -19.14 10.22
N ASN A 305 9.57 -18.32 11.27
CA ASN A 305 9.52 -18.79 12.66
C ASN A 305 8.12 -19.17 13.16
N SER A 306 7.07 -19.09 12.33
CA SER A 306 5.74 -19.55 12.73
C SER A 306 5.74 -21.05 13.07
N GLU A 307 5.16 -21.38 14.23
CA GLU A 307 4.92 -22.76 14.69
C GLU A 307 3.58 -23.32 14.18
N ASN A 308 2.71 -22.46 13.62
CA ASN A 308 1.33 -22.79 13.21
C ASN A 308 1.13 -22.68 11.68
N LYS A 309 2.18 -22.95 10.88
CA LYS A 309 2.19 -22.73 9.42
C LYS A 309 1.00 -23.36 8.68
N ASP A 310 0.64 -24.59 9.01
CA ASP A 310 -0.46 -25.29 8.34
C ASP A 310 -1.83 -24.65 8.63
N LEU A 311 -2.05 -24.17 9.86
CA LEU A 311 -3.28 -23.46 10.22
C LEU A 311 -3.30 -22.05 9.62
N ALA A 312 -2.17 -21.35 9.66
CA ALA A 312 -1.99 -20.05 9.03
C ALA A 312 -2.24 -20.13 7.51
N TRP A 313 -1.77 -21.18 6.85
CA TRP A 313 -2.06 -21.42 5.43
C TRP A 313 -3.55 -21.64 5.17
N LYS A 314 -4.25 -22.44 5.99
CA LYS A 314 -5.70 -22.63 5.82
C LYS A 314 -6.46 -21.32 5.92
N PHE A 315 -6.05 -20.42 6.82
CA PHE A 315 -6.63 -19.09 6.94
C PHE A 315 -6.35 -18.24 5.68
N LEU A 316 -5.10 -18.25 5.19
CA LEU A 316 -4.75 -17.61 3.91
C LEU A 316 -5.58 -18.16 2.74
N ASP A 317 -5.71 -19.47 2.59
CA ASP A 317 -6.49 -20.06 1.50
C ASP A 317 -7.94 -19.57 1.49
N MET A 318 -8.56 -19.49 2.68
CA MET A 318 -9.90 -18.93 2.83
C MET A 318 -9.96 -17.44 2.44
N LEU A 319 -9.02 -16.62 2.94
CA LEU A 319 -8.94 -15.20 2.61
C LEU A 319 -8.83 -14.98 1.10
N PHE A 320 -8.12 -15.86 0.38
CA PHE A 320 -7.90 -15.79 -1.06
C PHE A 320 -8.99 -16.45 -1.92
N THR A 321 -10.10 -16.89 -1.33
CA THR A 321 -11.29 -17.25 -2.13
C THR A 321 -11.91 -16.01 -2.78
N THR A 322 -12.62 -16.20 -3.90
CA THR A 322 -13.25 -15.09 -4.64
C THR A 322 -14.20 -14.26 -3.79
N GLU A 323 -14.94 -14.88 -2.87
CA GLU A 323 -15.88 -14.19 -1.97
C GLU A 323 -15.15 -13.24 -1.02
N TRP A 324 -14.18 -13.76 -0.26
CA TRP A 324 -13.40 -12.96 0.69
C TRP A 324 -12.55 -11.90 0.01
N ARG A 325 -12.00 -12.21 -1.18
CA ARG A 325 -11.27 -11.21 -1.98
C ARG A 325 -12.16 -10.12 -2.54
N ALA A 326 -13.33 -10.45 -3.09
CA ALA A 326 -14.26 -9.43 -3.55
C ALA A 326 -14.66 -8.48 -2.41
N LYS A 327 -14.99 -9.04 -1.24
CA LYS A 327 -15.37 -8.25 -0.07
C LYS A 327 -14.28 -7.28 0.38
N PHE A 328 -13.03 -7.74 0.46
CA PHE A 328 -11.90 -6.90 0.82
C PHE A 328 -11.62 -5.81 -0.24
N THR A 329 -11.49 -6.22 -1.51
CA THR A 329 -11.16 -5.28 -2.59
C THR A 329 -12.24 -4.22 -2.77
N GLU A 330 -13.52 -4.58 -2.66
CA GLU A 330 -14.63 -3.62 -2.76
C GLU A 330 -14.68 -2.69 -1.54
N GLY A 331 -14.51 -3.26 -0.34
CA GLY A 331 -14.50 -2.51 0.91
C GLY A 331 -13.43 -1.42 0.93
N GLU A 332 -12.20 -1.81 0.61
CA GLU A 332 -11.03 -0.90 0.62
C GLU A 332 -10.95 -0.02 -0.64
N GLY A 333 -11.51 -0.44 -1.77
CA GLY A 333 -11.44 0.32 -3.02
C GLY A 333 -10.11 0.18 -3.77
N PHE A 334 -9.45 -0.97 -3.64
CA PHE A 334 -8.23 -1.29 -4.38
C PHE A 334 -8.50 -1.81 -5.80
N LEU A 335 -7.44 -1.91 -6.61
CA LEU A 335 -7.50 -2.68 -7.86
C LEU A 335 -7.63 -4.17 -7.54
N PRO A 336 -8.44 -4.92 -8.30
CA PRO A 336 -8.58 -6.35 -8.09
C PRO A 336 -7.29 -7.08 -8.49
N VAL A 337 -6.70 -7.79 -7.51
CA VAL A 337 -5.54 -8.67 -7.73
C VAL A 337 -5.94 -10.07 -8.22
N ASN A 338 -7.24 -10.38 -8.19
CA ASN A 338 -7.82 -11.66 -8.56
C ASN A 338 -8.66 -11.54 -9.85
N PRO A 339 -8.42 -12.39 -10.87
CA PRO A 339 -9.15 -12.32 -12.15
C PRO A 339 -10.67 -12.50 -12.05
N GLU A 340 -11.16 -13.35 -11.15
CA GLU A 340 -12.60 -13.56 -10.97
C GLU A 340 -13.26 -12.40 -10.23
N VAL A 341 -12.56 -11.77 -9.29
CA VAL A 341 -13.01 -10.52 -8.64
C VAL A 341 -13.12 -9.41 -9.67
N ALA A 342 -12.12 -9.26 -10.55
CA ALA A 342 -12.10 -8.23 -11.59
C ALA A 342 -13.28 -8.29 -12.56
N LYS A 343 -13.89 -9.48 -12.75
CA LYS A 343 -15.07 -9.67 -13.62
C LYS A 343 -16.39 -9.24 -12.96
N GLN A 344 -16.42 -9.04 -11.65
CA GLN A 344 -17.66 -8.69 -10.96
C GLN A 344 -18.09 -7.26 -11.30
N PRO A 345 -19.40 -6.97 -11.39
CA PRO A 345 -19.89 -5.64 -11.77
C PRO A 345 -19.36 -4.49 -10.90
N ALA A 346 -19.16 -4.73 -9.59
CA ALA A 346 -18.61 -3.75 -8.65
C ALA A 346 -17.23 -3.21 -9.06
N PHE A 347 -16.47 -3.97 -9.86
CA PHE A 347 -15.16 -3.58 -10.40
C PHE A 347 -15.24 -3.31 -11.90
N ALA A 348 -15.84 -4.23 -12.66
CA ALA A 348 -15.91 -4.17 -14.11
C ALA A 348 -16.75 -3.00 -14.65
N ASP A 349 -17.67 -2.44 -13.86
CA ASP A 349 -18.50 -1.29 -14.24
C ASP A 349 -18.14 0.01 -13.51
N ASN A 350 -17.20 -0.04 -12.57
CA ASN A 350 -16.77 1.13 -11.80
C ASN A 350 -15.90 2.07 -12.65
N ALA A 351 -16.39 3.28 -12.90
CA ALA A 351 -15.72 4.26 -13.76
C ALA A 351 -14.38 4.73 -13.19
N ASP A 352 -14.28 4.93 -11.88
CA ASP A 352 -13.04 5.36 -11.23
C ASP A 352 -12.00 4.25 -11.36
N LEU A 353 -12.34 3.01 -11.01
CA LEU A 353 -11.42 1.88 -11.14
C LEU A 353 -11.00 1.64 -12.60
N LYS A 354 -11.90 1.84 -13.57
CA LYS A 354 -11.53 1.82 -15.01
C LYS A 354 -10.46 2.85 -15.32
N ALA A 355 -10.58 4.07 -14.82
CA ALA A 355 -9.55 5.10 -15.01
C ALA A 355 -8.20 4.61 -14.46
N PHE A 356 -8.14 4.09 -13.24
CA PHE A 356 -6.89 3.55 -12.67
C PHE A 356 -6.33 2.36 -13.45
N THR A 357 -7.17 1.40 -13.86
CA THR A 357 -6.70 0.24 -14.65
C THR A 357 -6.14 0.66 -16.00
N GLY A 358 -6.67 1.74 -16.60
CA GLY A 358 -6.14 2.31 -17.84
C GLY A 358 -4.74 2.91 -17.70
N LEU A 359 -4.29 3.22 -16.48
CA LEU A 359 -2.96 3.76 -16.19
C LEU A 359 -1.91 2.67 -15.93
N LEU A 360 -2.30 1.40 -15.79
CA LEU A 360 -1.37 0.30 -15.55
C LEU A 360 -0.28 0.13 -16.61
N PRO A 361 -0.49 0.43 -17.90
CA PRO A 361 0.60 0.43 -18.89
C PRO A 361 1.74 1.41 -18.57
N ASP A 362 1.45 2.49 -17.85
CA ASP A 362 2.43 3.50 -17.43
C ASP A 362 2.94 3.25 -15.99
N ALA A 363 2.54 2.13 -15.37
CA ALA A 363 2.87 1.84 -13.98
C ALA A 363 4.34 1.46 -13.82
N ARG A 364 4.99 2.15 -12.89
CA ARG A 364 6.35 1.92 -12.43
C ARG A 364 6.30 1.57 -10.95
N PHE A 365 6.94 0.48 -10.56
CA PHE A 365 6.99 -0.01 -9.18
C PHE A 365 8.30 0.42 -8.52
N ALA A 366 8.32 0.44 -7.18
CA ALA A 366 9.59 0.45 -6.45
C ALA A 366 10.49 -0.69 -6.93
N PRO A 367 11.78 -0.43 -7.21
CA PRO A 367 12.78 -1.47 -7.38
C PRO A 367 12.76 -2.44 -6.19
N VAL A 368 12.68 -3.73 -6.49
CA VAL A 368 12.79 -4.80 -5.49
C VAL A 368 14.27 -5.12 -5.30
N ILE A 369 14.96 -4.23 -4.59
CA ILE A 369 16.40 -4.31 -4.29
C ILE A 369 16.64 -4.12 -2.78
N PRO A 370 17.72 -4.69 -2.22
CA PRO A 370 18.05 -4.49 -0.82
C PRO A 370 18.26 -3.01 -0.49
N GLY A 371 17.78 -2.58 0.68
CA GLY A 371 17.96 -1.21 1.16
C GLY A 371 17.08 -0.15 0.48
N TRP A 372 16.07 -0.55 -0.32
CA TRP A 372 15.17 0.40 -1.00
C TRP A 372 14.52 1.41 -0.05
N GLU A 373 14.18 1.03 1.17
CA GLU A 373 13.61 1.96 2.16
C GLU A 373 14.58 3.07 2.58
N GLU A 374 15.86 2.74 2.67
CA GLU A 374 16.89 3.73 2.97
C GLU A 374 17.03 4.69 1.78
N ILE A 375 16.98 4.17 0.55
CA ILE A 375 17.01 4.98 -0.70
C ILE A 375 15.81 5.93 -0.77
N ALA A 376 14.60 5.43 -0.50
CA ALA A 376 13.36 6.22 -0.50
C ALA A 376 13.40 7.30 0.60
N ALA A 377 13.96 6.99 1.78
CA ALA A 377 14.17 7.95 2.85
C ALA A 377 15.15 9.07 2.45
N LYS A 378 16.30 8.72 1.84
CA LYS A 378 17.27 9.71 1.33
C LYS A 378 16.66 10.64 0.28
N THR A 379 15.85 10.07 -0.62
CA THR A 379 15.08 10.86 -1.59
C THR A 379 14.12 11.81 -0.87
N SER A 380 13.32 11.30 0.07
CA SER A 380 12.34 12.09 0.82
C SER A 380 13.00 13.25 1.58
N ASP A 381 14.11 13.01 2.26
CA ASP A 381 14.85 14.04 3.01
C ASP A 381 15.38 15.15 2.09
N ALA A 382 15.91 14.77 0.92
CA ALA A 382 16.38 15.71 -0.10
C ALA A 382 15.24 16.60 -0.62
N ILE A 383 14.11 15.98 -0.95
CA ILE A 383 12.93 16.68 -1.47
C ILE A 383 12.32 17.60 -0.40
N GLN A 384 12.21 17.16 0.85
CA GLN A 384 11.76 18.02 1.95
C GLN A 384 12.68 19.22 2.13
N THR A 385 14.00 19.00 2.06
CA THR A 385 14.99 20.08 2.16
C THR A 385 14.81 21.12 1.04
N ILE A 386 14.51 20.67 -0.19
CA ILE A 386 14.22 21.56 -1.33
C ILE A 386 12.90 22.32 -1.10
N TYR A 387 11.86 21.64 -0.61
CA TYR A 387 10.54 22.25 -0.36
C TYR A 387 10.56 23.31 0.75
N LEU A 388 11.48 23.21 1.70
CA LEU A 388 11.70 24.25 2.72
C LEU A 388 12.31 25.54 2.15
N GLY A 389 12.81 25.53 0.91
CA GLY A 389 13.15 26.73 0.13
C GLY A 389 14.60 27.22 0.24
N ASP A 390 15.34 26.83 1.28
CA ASP A 390 16.69 27.35 1.55
C ASP A 390 17.81 26.59 0.80
N ALA A 391 17.48 25.51 0.09
CA ALA A 391 18.46 24.64 -0.55
C ALA A 391 18.55 24.82 -2.08
N ASP A 392 19.75 24.61 -2.61
CA ASP A 392 20.01 24.49 -4.04
C ASP A 392 19.59 23.08 -4.51
N PRO A 393 18.58 22.93 -5.40
CA PRO A 393 18.07 21.62 -5.78
C PRO A 393 19.14 20.69 -6.33
N LYS A 394 20.04 21.22 -7.17
CA LYS A 394 21.11 20.43 -7.77
C LYS A 394 22.06 19.89 -6.69
N ALA A 395 22.64 20.76 -5.87
CA ALA A 395 23.58 20.32 -4.83
C ALA A 395 22.94 19.36 -3.82
N THR A 396 21.66 19.55 -3.49
CA THR A 396 20.93 18.66 -2.58
C THR A 396 20.69 17.28 -3.19
N LEU A 397 20.28 17.21 -4.46
CA LEU A 397 20.08 15.95 -5.16
C LEU A 397 21.39 15.22 -5.45
N ASP A 398 22.48 15.94 -5.79
CA ASP A 398 23.82 15.37 -5.95
C ASP A 398 24.28 14.66 -4.67
N ALA A 399 24.11 15.31 -3.50
CA ALA A 399 24.48 14.73 -2.22
C ALA A 399 23.62 13.50 -1.87
N ALA A 400 22.32 13.55 -2.18
CA ALA A 400 21.45 12.39 -1.99
C ALA A 400 21.83 11.23 -2.92
N ALA A 401 22.20 11.53 -4.17
CA ALA A 401 22.67 10.53 -5.12
C ALA A 401 23.97 9.85 -4.65
N GLU A 402 24.92 10.61 -4.08
CA GLU A 402 26.14 10.06 -3.48
C GLU A 402 25.83 9.09 -2.32
N ASP A 403 24.94 9.48 -1.41
CA ASP A 403 24.49 8.62 -0.31
C ASP A 403 23.80 7.34 -0.83
N ILE A 404 22.92 7.47 -1.83
CA ILE A 404 22.19 6.36 -2.43
C ILE A 404 23.15 5.40 -3.16
N ASN A 405 24.14 5.92 -3.88
CA ASN A 405 25.16 5.10 -4.54
C ASN A 405 25.93 4.23 -3.52
N GLY A 406 26.19 4.78 -2.32
CA GLY A 406 26.77 4.01 -1.23
C GLY A 406 25.90 2.83 -0.76
N ILE A 407 24.57 2.98 -0.79
CA ILE A 407 23.61 1.91 -0.47
C ILE A 407 23.56 0.87 -1.59
N LEU A 408 23.56 1.33 -2.85
CA LEU A 408 23.57 0.48 -4.05
C LEU A 408 24.91 -0.25 -4.26
N GLY A 409 25.95 0.13 -3.53
CA GLY A 409 27.28 -0.49 -3.57
C GLY A 409 28.18 0.02 -4.71
N ASN A 410 27.94 1.24 -5.18
CA ASN A 410 28.69 1.90 -6.26
C ASN A 410 29.69 2.98 -5.78
#